data_AF-A0A2N5UAU9-F1
#
_entry.id   AF-A0A2N5UAU9-F1
#
_cell.length_a   1.000
_cell.length_b   1.000
_cell.length_c   1.000
_cell.angle_alpha   90.00
_cell.angle_beta   90.00
_cell.angle_gamma   90.00
#
_symmetry.space_group_name_H-M   'P 1'
#
loop_
_entity.id
_entity.type
_entity.pdbx_description
1 polymer ?
#
loop_
_entity_poly.entity_id
_entity_poly.type
_entity_poly.pdbx_seq_one_letter_code
_entity_poly.pdbx_strand_id
1 'polypeptide(L)'
;MPQSVQILTTGFLSSSPISPSTAFLVRLLAYHNYAWHHSNVRTFPFALTQQIFSEEQSEILWNKRKKVGHNLTNFMSSAVWVYCNLLNKTDELVQSTLCLTEIKKLAAGSCPACFGTSMNTGLHQLASVDNCLIISVDGNFQHRHQKVSGRNQLPLVTPSIFVDLAKLDAVKEYIRDQEKIHKIPKKELDQLISKIKSVIESLTSIVVGAIDDALEALNLENDREEQAQEEEDDDWLDDDKHQAEEVNANESTNANADESTNENAD
;
A
#
# COMPACT_ATOMS: atom_id res chain seq x y z
N MET A 1 31.65 9.99 25.44
CA MET A 1 31.02 8.86 24.73
C MET A 1 30.40 9.42 23.44
N PRO A 2 30.57 8.80 22.26
CA PRO A 2 29.99 9.33 21.03
C PRO A 2 28.46 9.40 21.10
N GLN A 3 27.86 10.42 20.51
CA GLN A 3 26.42 10.68 20.58
C GLN A 3 25.57 9.50 20.07
N SER A 4 26.02 8.83 19.01
CA SER A 4 25.38 7.64 18.45
C SER A 4 25.30 6.48 19.45
N VAL A 5 26.32 6.32 20.30
CA VAL A 5 26.33 5.27 21.33
C VAL A 5 25.39 5.64 22.48
N GLN A 6 25.28 6.92 22.85
CA GLN A 6 24.30 7.37 23.83
C GLN A 6 22.85 7.12 23.36
N ILE A 7 22.56 7.41 22.09
CA ILE A 7 21.26 7.12 21.48
C ILE A 7 20.98 5.60 21.47
N LEU A 8 22.01 4.79 21.23
CA LEU A 8 21.87 3.33 21.31
C LEU A 8 21.52 2.84 22.71
N THR A 9 22.10 3.45 23.76
CA THR A 9 21.77 3.07 25.15
C THR A 9 20.33 3.36 25.54
N THR A 10 19.65 4.29 24.86
CA THR A 10 18.21 4.55 25.06
C THR A 10 17.31 3.64 24.23
N GLY A 11 17.87 2.73 23.43
CA GLY A 11 17.14 1.79 22.59
C GLY A 11 16.86 2.27 21.17
N PHE A 12 17.50 3.36 20.74
CA PHE A 12 17.36 3.90 19.39
C PHE A 12 18.64 3.72 18.57
N LEU A 13 18.52 3.43 17.29
CA LEU A 13 19.65 3.37 16.37
C LEU A 13 19.64 4.60 15.46
N SER A 14 20.70 5.38 15.54
CA SER A 14 20.90 6.53 14.66
C SER A 14 21.09 6.11 13.20
N SER A 15 20.48 6.85 12.28
CA SER A 15 20.68 6.65 10.83
C SER A 15 22.10 7.03 10.36
N SER A 16 22.83 7.84 11.14
CA SER A 16 24.21 8.26 10.88
C SER A 16 25.03 8.15 12.18
N PRO A 17 26.22 7.52 12.14
CA PRO A 17 27.06 7.34 13.33
C PRO A 17 27.83 8.60 13.74
N ILE A 18 28.06 9.55 12.81
CA ILE A 18 28.90 10.74 13.01
C ILE A 18 28.07 11.94 13.49
N SER A 19 26.91 12.15 12.85
CA SER A 19 26.01 13.28 13.12
C SER A 19 24.56 12.79 13.06
N PRO A 20 24.05 12.19 14.15
CA PRO A 20 22.73 11.56 14.15
C PRO A 20 21.65 12.64 14.06
N SER A 21 21.04 12.80 12.87
CA SER A 21 19.90 13.70 12.66
C SER A 21 18.56 13.00 12.90
N THR A 22 18.52 11.68 12.77
CA THR A 22 17.32 10.85 12.90
C THR A 22 17.75 9.52 13.53
N ALA A 23 16.90 8.97 14.38
CA ALA A 23 17.11 7.68 15.00
C ALA A 23 15.80 6.89 15.02
N PHE A 24 15.92 5.57 14.95
CA PHE A 24 14.78 4.65 14.89
C PHE A 24 14.84 3.69 16.07
N LEU A 25 13.69 3.31 16.60
CA LEU A 25 13.63 2.32 17.67
C LEU A 25 14.25 0.99 17.19
N VAL A 26 15.17 0.41 17.96
CA VAL A 26 15.83 -0.85 17.58
C VAL A 26 14.80 -1.97 17.38
N ARG A 27 13.71 -1.99 18.17
CA ARG A 27 12.61 -2.95 18.01
C ARG A 27 11.87 -2.79 16.69
N LEU A 28 11.71 -1.56 16.19
CA LEU A 28 11.10 -1.31 14.88
C LEU A 28 11.99 -1.84 13.75
N LEU A 29 13.31 -1.66 13.87
CA LEU A 29 14.28 -2.21 12.91
C LEU A 29 14.30 -3.75 12.93
N ALA A 30 14.24 -4.35 14.12
CA ALA A 30 14.10 -5.79 14.28
C ALA A 30 12.81 -6.30 13.64
N TYR A 31 11.68 -5.63 13.89
CA TYR A 31 10.40 -5.96 13.25
C TYR A 31 10.48 -5.84 11.72
N HIS A 32 11.06 -4.76 11.19
CA HIS A 32 11.29 -4.63 9.74
C HIS A 32 12.15 -5.77 9.20
N ASN A 33 13.18 -6.20 9.93
CA ASN A 33 14.03 -7.32 9.51
C ASN A 33 13.23 -8.63 9.41
N TYR A 34 12.41 -8.95 10.43
CA TYR A 34 11.52 -10.11 10.36
C TYR A 34 10.50 -9.97 9.25
N ALA A 35 9.88 -8.80 9.09
CA ALA A 35 8.94 -8.54 8.02
C ALA A 35 9.62 -8.73 6.65
N TRP A 36 10.80 -8.19 6.41
CA TRP A 36 11.55 -8.37 5.16
C TRP A 36 11.88 -9.84 4.86
N HIS A 37 12.15 -10.66 5.88
CA HIS A 37 12.46 -12.08 5.72
C HIS A 37 11.22 -12.98 5.56
N HIS A 38 10.09 -12.62 6.16
CA HIS A 38 8.91 -13.51 6.26
C HIS A 38 7.67 -12.98 5.54
N SER A 39 7.66 -11.72 5.14
CA SER A 39 6.64 -11.11 4.32
C SER A 39 7.29 -10.27 3.22
N ASN A 40 6.62 -10.04 2.09
CA ASN A 40 7.22 -9.28 0.97
C ASN A 40 7.30 -7.76 1.25
N VAL A 41 7.59 -7.39 2.50
CA VAL A 41 7.66 -6.01 2.97
C VAL A 41 8.96 -5.40 2.52
N ARG A 42 8.86 -4.48 1.56
CA ARG A 42 10.03 -3.76 1.06
C ARG A 42 10.33 -2.55 1.94
N THR A 43 11.59 -2.15 2.02
CA THR A 43 12.02 -1.02 2.87
C THR A 43 11.34 0.30 2.47
N PHE A 44 11.13 0.55 1.18
CA PHE A 44 10.43 1.75 0.71
C PHE A 44 8.97 1.85 1.22
N PRO A 45 8.06 0.90 0.91
CA PRO A 45 6.69 0.97 1.39
C PRO A 45 6.65 0.94 2.92
N PHE A 46 7.53 0.18 3.58
CA PHE A 46 7.60 0.20 5.05
C PHE A 46 7.94 1.58 5.61
N ALA A 47 8.97 2.24 5.06
CA ALA A 47 9.37 3.58 5.50
C ALA A 47 8.27 4.61 5.23
N LEU A 48 7.57 4.50 4.10
CA LEU A 48 6.44 5.36 3.76
C LEU A 48 5.27 5.17 4.75
N THR A 49 4.92 3.91 5.07
CA THR A 49 3.89 3.62 6.07
C THR A 49 4.25 4.20 7.43
N GLN A 50 5.51 4.06 7.87
CA GLN A 50 5.96 4.66 9.12
C GLN A 50 5.91 6.18 9.10
N GLN A 51 6.21 6.79 7.94
CA GLN A 51 6.12 8.24 7.77
C GLN A 51 4.67 8.71 7.90
N ILE A 52 3.74 8.14 7.14
CA ILE A 52 2.31 8.51 7.16
C ILE A 52 1.73 8.32 8.56
N PHE A 53 1.98 7.16 9.18
CA PHE A 53 1.49 6.86 10.53
C PHE A 53 2.02 7.84 11.60
N SER A 54 3.26 8.32 11.43
CA SER A 54 3.84 9.30 12.35
C SER A 54 3.29 10.71 12.11
N GLU A 55 3.08 11.09 10.85
CA GLU A 55 2.54 12.40 10.45
C GLU A 55 1.07 12.57 10.87
N GLU A 56 0.30 11.49 11.00
CA GLU A 56 -1.07 11.53 11.55
C GLU A 56 -1.10 11.86 13.05
N GLN A 57 -0.06 11.49 13.80
CA GLN A 57 -0.01 11.60 15.25
C GLN A 57 0.91 12.72 15.75
N SER A 58 1.66 13.35 14.87
CA SER A 58 2.69 14.33 15.22
C SER A 58 2.89 15.35 14.11
N GLU A 59 3.50 16.48 14.44
CA GLU A 59 3.81 17.50 13.45
C GLU A 59 4.70 16.94 12.33
N ILE A 60 4.42 17.38 11.09
CA ILE A 60 5.22 17.02 9.93
C ILE A 60 6.66 17.48 10.18
N LEU A 61 7.60 16.54 10.09
CA LEU A 61 9.02 16.86 10.18
C LEU A 61 9.46 17.55 8.89
N TRP A 62 9.54 18.86 8.92
CA TRP A 62 9.92 19.66 7.76
C TRP A 62 11.43 19.64 7.52
N ASN A 63 11.84 19.65 6.25
CA ASN A 63 13.24 19.92 5.92
C ASN A 63 13.68 21.30 6.44
N LYS A 64 15.00 21.55 6.52
CA LYS A 64 15.56 22.83 6.99
C LYS A 64 14.99 24.08 6.30
N ARG A 65 14.47 23.93 5.08
CA ARG A 65 13.90 25.01 4.27
C ARG A 65 12.36 25.10 4.37
N LYS A 66 11.71 24.25 5.15
CA LYS A 66 10.24 24.11 5.28
C LYS A 66 9.47 24.03 3.97
N LYS A 67 10.06 23.42 2.94
CA LYS A 67 9.44 23.29 1.60
C LYS A 67 8.86 21.90 1.32
N VAL A 68 9.44 20.87 1.92
CA VAL A 68 9.09 19.46 1.71
C VAL A 68 9.26 18.74 3.04
N GLY A 69 8.38 17.79 3.34
CA GLY A 69 8.54 16.87 4.48
C GLY A 69 9.86 16.10 4.39
N HIS A 70 10.39 15.68 5.53
CA HIS A 70 11.61 14.87 5.60
C HIS A 70 11.37 13.55 4.87
N ASN A 71 12.27 13.20 3.95
CA ASN A 71 12.22 11.90 3.30
C ASN A 71 12.73 10.84 4.29
N LEU A 72 11.81 10.13 4.95
CA LEU A 72 12.14 9.11 5.94
C LEU A 72 12.84 7.91 5.31
N THR A 73 12.61 7.64 4.02
CA THR A 73 13.17 6.49 3.28
C THR A 73 14.68 6.43 3.35
N ASN A 74 15.37 7.55 3.14
CA ASN A 74 16.83 7.57 3.12
C ASN A 74 17.41 7.31 4.52
N PHE A 75 16.80 7.90 5.55
CA PHE A 75 17.22 7.70 6.93
C PHE A 75 16.93 6.28 7.40
N MET A 76 15.76 5.73 7.06
CA MET A 76 15.39 4.36 7.38
C MET A 76 16.32 3.36 6.68
N SER A 77 16.60 3.55 5.39
CA SER A 77 17.54 2.70 4.64
C SER A 77 18.94 2.72 5.26
N SER A 78 19.41 3.90 5.70
CA SER A 78 20.69 4.03 6.38
C SER A 78 20.69 3.34 7.75
N ALA A 79 19.60 3.47 8.52
CA ALA A 79 19.45 2.81 9.81
C ALA A 79 19.35 1.28 9.67
N VAL A 80 18.62 0.78 8.67
CA VAL A 80 18.56 -0.65 8.32
C VAL A 80 19.95 -1.16 7.96
N TRP A 81 20.73 -0.40 7.18
CA TRP A 81 22.10 -0.77 6.85
C TRP A 81 23.01 -0.88 8.08
N VAL A 82 22.95 0.11 8.99
CA VAL A 82 23.69 0.05 10.27
C VAL A 82 23.24 -1.14 11.11
N TYR A 83 21.93 -1.42 11.16
CA TYR A 83 21.37 -2.55 11.89
C TYR A 83 21.87 -3.89 11.33
N CYS A 84 21.83 -4.09 10.02
CA CYS A 84 22.39 -5.28 9.36
C CYS A 84 23.89 -5.44 9.65
N ASN A 85 24.66 -4.35 9.63
CA ASN A 85 26.07 -4.41 9.99
C ASN A 85 26.30 -4.80 11.45
N LEU A 86 25.45 -4.35 12.38
CA LEU A 86 25.52 -4.78 13.77
C LEU A 86 25.21 -6.26 13.91
N LEU A 87 24.22 -6.78 13.17
CA LEU A 87 23.93 -8.23 13.13
C LEU A 87 25.12 -9.02 12.60
N ASN A 88 25.71 -8.60 11.47
CA ASN A 88 26.89 -9.26 10.90
C ASN A 88 28.08 -9.25 11.87
N LYS A 89 28.34 -8.10 12.52
CA LYS A 89 29.41 -8.01 13.53
C LYS A 89 29.14 -8.86 14.76
N THR A 90 27.89 -9.00 15.15
CA THR A 90 27.50 -9.88 16.26
C THR A 90 27.75 -11.33 15.89
N ASP A 91 27.39 -11.75 14.68
CA ASP A 91 27.66 -13.08 14.15
C ASP A 91 29.18 -13.34 14.05
N GLU A 92 29.96 -12.41 13.47
CA GLU A 92 31.43 -12.48 13.43
C GLU A 92 32.04 -12.62 14.83
N LEU A 93 31.52 -11.88 15.82
CA LEU A 93 31.99 -11.95 17.21
C LEU A 93 31.66 -13.31 17.84
N VAL A 94 30.46 -13.83 17.63
CA VAL A 94 30.06 -15.16 18.13
C VAL A 94 30.92 -16.24 17.48
N GLN A 95 31.09 -16.21 16.16
CA GLN A 95 31.89 -17.20 15.42
C GLN A 95 33.37 -17.18 15.84
N SER A 96 33.95 -16.00 16.04
CA SER A 96 35.34 -15.85 16.51
C SER A 96 35.51 -16.30 17.95
N THR A 97 34.58 -15.95 18.85
CA THR A 97 34.60 -16.38 20.26
C THR A 97 34.47 -17.89 20.40
N LEU A 98 33.68 -18.53 19.53
CA LEU A 98 33.50 -19.99 19.50
C LEU A 98 34.61 -20.71 18.71
N CYS A 99 35.61 -20.00 18.19
CA CYS A 99 36.71 -20.55 17.39
C CYS A 99 36.20 -21.45 16.24
N LEU A 100 35.13 -21.04 15.55
CA LEU A 100 34.56 -21.84 14.48
C LEU A 100 35.49 -21.86 13.27
N THR A 101 35.77 -23.07 12.76
CA THR A 101 36.45 -23.23 11.47
C THR A 101 35.52 -22.81 10.33
N GLU A 102 36.07 -22.50 9.16
CA GLU A 102 35.27 -22.10 7.98
C GLU A 102 34.19 -23.14 7.62
N ILE A 103 34.49 -24.42 7.80
CA ILE A 103 33.52 -25.51 7.58
C ILE A 103 32.35 -25.43 8.58
N LYS A 104 32.63 -25.11 9.86
CA LYS A 104 31.59 -24.97 10.89
C LYS A 104 30.74 -23.72 10.68
N LYS A 105 31.33 -22.62 10.22
CA LYS A 105 30.59 -21.40 9.82
C LYS A 105 29.66 -21.70 8.65
N LEU A 106 30.18 -22.37 7.64
CA LEU A 106 29.38 -22.80 6.48
C LEU A 106 28.22 -23.70 6.92
N ALA A 107 28.48 -24.69 7.78
CA ALA A 107 27.45 -25.60 8.28
C ALA A 107 26.38 -24.89 9.13
N ALA A 108 26.72 -23.83 9.86
CA ALA A 108 25.76 -23.05 10.66
C ALA A 108 24.83 -22.19 9.79
N GLY A 109 25.36 -21.61 8.69
CA GLY A 109 24.61 -20.73 7.80
C GLY A 109 23.95 -21.42 6.60
N SER A 110 24.34 -22.67 6.32
CA SER A 110 23.90 -23.41 5.13
C SER A 110 23.01 -24.56 5.53
N CYS A 111 21.80 -24.62 4.98
CA CYS A 111 20.98 -25.82 5.07
C CYS A 111 21.75 -27.00 4.44
N PRO A 112 21.96 -28.13 5.15
CA PRO A 112 22.60 -29.30 4.57
C PRO A 112 21.88 -29.82 3.31
N ALA A 113 20.57 -29.61 3.20
CA ALA A 113 19.81 -29.96 1.99
C ALA A 113 20.12 -29.05 0.79
N CYS A 114 20.64 -27.84 1.03
CA CYS A 114 21.00 -26.88 -0.02
C CYS A 114 22.47 -26.99 -0.47
N PHE A 115 23.37 -27.53 0.38
CA PHE A 115 24.83 -27.52 0.13
C PHE A 115 25.56 -28.84 0.44
N GLY A 116 24.87 -29.91 0.82
CA GLY A 116 25.48 -31.22 1.01
C GLY A 116 25.92 -31.86 -0.31
N THR A 117 27.01 -32.63 -0.31
CA THR A 117 27.34 -33.51 -1.42
C THR A 117 26.20 -34.50 -1.62
N SER A 118 25.49 -34.38 -2.73
CA SER A 118 24.51 -35.37 -3.16
C SER A 118 25.24 -36.71 -3.25
N MET A 119 24.97 -37.62 -2.32
CA MET A 119 25.35 -39.02 -2.52
C MET A 119 24.53 -39.53 -3.72
N ASN A 120 25.12 -39.46 -4.91
CA ASN A 120 24.81 -40.22 -6.11
C ASN A 120 23.40 -40.11 -6.73
N THR A 121 22.52 -39.25 -6.22
CA THR A 121 21.21 -38.95 -6.81
C THR A 121 21.04 -37.44 -6.89
N GLY A 122 21.33 -36.87 -8.07
CA GLY A 122 20.98 -35.49 -8.36
C GLY A 122 19.47 -35.29 -8.17
N LEU A 123 19.12 -34.17 -7.53
CA LEU A 123 17.80 -33.79 -7.01
C LEU A 123 17.43 -34.42 -5.65
N HIS A 124 17.40 -33.56 -4.62
CA HIS A 124 16.48 -33.72 -3.50
C HIS A 124 15.04 -33.60 -4.02
N GLN A 125 14.50 -34.65 -4.65
CA GLN A 125 13.07 -34.90 -4.54
C GLN A 125 12.85 -35.50 -3.15
N LEU A 126 12.70 -34.65 -2.13
CA LEU A 126 11.86 -35.08 -1.02
C LEU A 126 10.48 -35.38 -1.63
N ALA A 127 9.87 -36.52 -1.32
CA ALA A 127 8.54 -36.86 -1.83
C ALA A 127 7.48 -35.76 -1.57
N SER A 128 7.73 -34.89 -0.58
CA SER A 128 6.90 -33.72 -0.27
C SER A 128 7.00 -32.55 -1.26
N VAL A 129 8.05 -32.47 -2.09
CA VAL A 129 8.30 -31.38 -3.07
C VAL A 129 8.26 -31.87 -4.50
N ASP A 130 7.91 -33.14 -4.72
CA ASP A 130 7.93 -33.83 -6.01
C ASP A 130 6.96 -33.22 -7.04
N ASN A 131 6.03 -32.37 -6.58
CA ASN A 131 5.06 -31.63 -7.39
C ASN A 131 5.00 -30.12 -7.06
N CYS A 132 6.06 -29.56 -6.45
CA CYS A 132 6.06 -28.13 -6.15
C CYS A 132 6.44 -27.30 -7.37
N LEU A 133 5.61 -26.28 -7.66
CA LEU A 133 5.89 -25.25 -8.66
C LEU A 133 7.21 -24.55 -8.32
N ILE A 134 8.24 -24.79 -9.14
CA ILE A 134 9.53 -24.12 -9.02
C ILE A 134 9.40 -22.74 -9.67
N ILE A 135 9.08 -21.72 -8.87
CA ILE A 135 9.10 -20.32 -9.31
C ILE A 135 10.55 -19.84 -9.32
N SER A 136 11.17 -19.83 -10.50
CA SER A 136 12.47 -19.20 -10.70
C SER A 136 12.27 -17.69 -10.81
N VAL A 137 12.56 -16.95 -9.74
CA VAL A 137 12.51 -15.49 -9.74
C VAL A 137 13.76 -14.95 -10.45
N ASP A 138 13.56 -14.07 -11.43
CA ASP A 138 14.63 -13.49 -12.24
C ASP A 138 15.66 -12.75 -11.36
N GLY A 139 16.90 -13.27 -11.35
CA GLY A 139 18.06 -12.71 -10.68
C GLY A 139 18.59 -11.40 -11.29
N ASN A 140 17.83 -10.74 -12.17
CA ASN A 140 18.19 -9.47 -12.83
C ASN A 140 18.65 -8.36 -11.86
N PHE A 141 18.22 -8.36 -10.60
CA PHE A 141 18.75 -7.43 -9.59
C PHE A 141 20.13 -7.82 -9.03
N GLN A 142 20.44 -9.11 -8.92
CA GLN A 142 21.75 -9.57 -8.41
C GLN A 142 22.82 -9.65 -9.52
N HIS A 143 22.42 -9.96 -10.76
CA HIS A 143 23.35 -10.15 -11.88
C HIS A 143 23.99 -8.84 -12.37
N ARG A 144 23.29 -7.70 -12.26
CA ARG A 144 23.84 -6.39 -12.66
C ARG A 144 25.04 -5.97 -11.81
N HIS A 145 25.09 -6.38 -10.54
CA HIS A 145 26.21 -6.06 -9.64
C HIS A 145 27.43 -6.97 -9.86
N GLN A 146 27.19 -8.25 -10.19
CA GLN A 146 28.27 -9.19 -10.51
C GLN A 146 28.96 -8.89 -11.85
N LYS A 147 28.22 -8.42 -12.86
CA LYS A 147 28.77 -8.06 -14.18
C LYS A 147 29.81 -6.93 -14.12
N VAL A 148 29.75 -6.06 -13.11
CA VAL A 148 30.72 -4.97 -12.90
C VAL A 148 31.95 -5.45 -12.11
N SER A 149 31.82 -6.51 -11.30
CA SER A 149 32.84 -6.98 -10.37
C SER A 149 33.75 -8.08 -10.94
N GLY A 150 33.32 -8.78 -12.00
CA GLY A 150 34.09 -9.85 -12.63
C GLY A 150 35.03 -9.38 -13.74
N ARG A 151 36.12 -8.67 -13.40
CA ARG A 151 37.20 -8.33 -14.36
C ARG A 151 38.34 -9.35 -14.41
N ASN A 152 38.35 -10.34 -13.52
CA ASN A 152 39.38 -11.38 -13.51
C ASN A 152 38.83 -12.66 -14.16
N GLN A 153 39.26 -12.88 -15.40
CA GLN A 153 38.84 -13.97 -16.27
C GLN A 153 39.47 -15.29 -15.83
N LEU A 154 38.75 -16.06 -15.01
CA LEU A 154 38.83 -17.52 -15.09
C LEU A 154 37.81 -17.98 -16.14
N PRO A 155 38.12 -19.00 -16.97
CA PRO A 155 37.12 -19.57 -17.87
C PRO A 155 35.92 -20.03 -17.05
N LEU A 156 34.73 -19.53 -17.39
CA LEU A 156 33.50 -19.90 -16.73
C LEU A 156 33.25 -21.39 -16.98
N VAL A 157 33.51 -22.23 -15.99
CA VAL A 157 33.11 -23.64 -16.02
C VAL A 157 31.65 -23.68 -15.60
N THR A 158 30.74 -23.67 -16.57
CA THR A 158 29.30 -23.79 -16.34
C THR A 158 28.99 -25.24 -15.93
N PRO A 159 28.50 -25.48 -14.70
CA PRO A 159 28.12 -26.82 -14.27
C PRO A 159 26.98 -27.39 -15.13
N SER A 160 26.92 -28.71 -15.30
CA SER A 160 25.94 -29.41 -16.16
C SER A 160 24.48 -29.29 -15.70
N ILE A 161 24.24 -28.79 -14.48
CA ILE A 161 22.90 -28.47 -13.97
C ILE A 161 22.30 -27.22 -14.64
N PHE A 162 23.15 -26.32 -15.15
CA PHE A 162 22.68 -25.12 -15.84
C PHE A 162 22.33 -25.45 -17.29
N VAL A 163 21.30 -24.77 -17.79
CA VAL A 163 20.93 -24.87 -19.20
C VAL A 163 22.07 -24.34 -20.06
N ASP A 164 22.53 -25.17 -20.99
CA ASP A 164 23.54 -24.79 -21.97
C ASP A 164 23.09 -23.56 -22.77
N LEU A 165 24.01 -22.61 -22.98
CA LEU A 165 23.73 -21.37 -23.70
C LEU A 165 23.21 -21.64 -25.11
N ALA A 166 23.68 -22.70 -25.77
CA ALA A 166 23.19 -23.07 -27.10
C ALA A 166 21.69 -23.37 -27.12
N LYS A 167 21.17 -24.02 -26.06
CA LYS A 167 19.73 -24.30 -25.93
C LYS A 167 18.95 -23.03 -25.65
N LEU A 168 19.51 -22.13 -24.85
CA LEU A 168 18.89 -20.83 -24.57
C LEU A 168 18.79 -19.97 -25.84
N ASP A 169 19.82 -19.99 -26.68
CA ASP A 169 19.83 -19.22 -27.92
C ASP A 169 18.86 -19.78 -28.96
N ALA A 170 18.73 -21.10 -29.05
CA ALA A 170 17.68 -21.74 -29.86
C ALA A 170 16.26 -21.34 -29.40
N VAL A 171 16.02 -21.27 -28.09
CA VAL A 171 14.73 -20.83 -27.53
C VAL A 171 14.48 -19.34 -27.81
N LYS A 172 15.50 -18.48 -27.71
CA LYS A 172 15.37 -17.06 -28.09
C LYS A 172 15.06 -16.89 -29.58
N GLU A 173 15.66 -17.70 -30.44
CA GLU A 173 15.37 -17.68 -31.87
C GLU A 173 13.93 -18.12 -32.16
N TYR A 174 13.50 -19.22 -31.53
CA TYR A 174 12.11 -19.66 -31.57
C TYR A 174 11.13 -18.57 -31.11
N ILE A 175 11.38 -17.93 -29.96
CA ILE A 175 10.54 -16.82 -29.45
C ILE A 175 10.48 -15.67 -30.46
N ARG A 176 11.62 -15.25 -31.02
CA ARG A 176 11.67 -14.18 -32.03
C ARG A 176 10.87 -14.54 -33.29
N ASP A 177 10.86 -15.81 -33.69
CA ASP A 177 10.12 -16.26 -34.86
C ASP A 177 8.62 -16.35 -34.57
N GLN A 178 8.22 -16.81 -33.38
CA GLN A 178 6.83 -16.74 -32.93
C GLN A 178 6.34 -15.29 -32.81
N GLU A 179 7.16 -14.38 -32.29
CA GLU A 179 6.85 -12.96 -32.22
C GLU A 179 6.64 -12.34 -33.59
N LYS A 180 7.39 -12.75 -34.63
CA LYS A 180 7.18 -12.29 -36.01
C LYS A 180 5.87 -12.82 -36.59
N ILE A 181 5.57 -14.10 -36.37
CA ILE A 181 4.36 -14.77 -36.88
C ILE A 181 3.10 -14.18 -36.23
N HIS A 182 3.16 -13.95 -34.92
CA HIS A 182 2.04 -13.44 -34.13
C HIS A 182 2.02 -11.91 -33.98
N LYS A 183 2.89 -11.19 -34.71
CA LYS A 183 2.90 -9.73 -34.71
C LYS A 183 1.66 -9.20 -35.40
N ILE A 184 0.68 -8.75 -34.63
CA ILE A 184 -0.43 -7.99 -35.18
C ILE A 184 0.16 -6.69 -35.76
N PRO A 185 -0.09 -6.37 -37.05
CA PRO A 185 0.35 -5.13 -37.65
C PRO A 185 -0.16 -3.95 -36.83
N LYS A 186 0.72 -2.98 -36.52
CA LYS A 186 0.36 -1.81 -35.72
C LYS A 186 -0.90 -1.10 -36.25
N LYS A 187 -1.07 -1.08 -37.57
CA LYS A 187 -2.25 -0.53 -38.25
C LYS A 187 -3.55 -1.25 -37.88
N GLU A 188 -3.54 -2.58 -37.79
CA GLU A 188 -4.72 -3.37 -37.42
C GLU A 188 -5.04 -3.23 -35.93
N LEU A 189 -4.00 -3.15 -35.09
CA LEU A 189 -4.16 -2.87 -33.66
C LEU A 189 -4.74 -1.46 -33.43
N ASP A 190 -4.22 -0.45 -34.11
CA ASP A 190 -4.72 0.93 -34.02
C ASP A 190 -6.17 1.04 -34.52
N GLN A 191 -6.53 0.26 -35.54
CA GLN A 191 -7.89 0.20 -36.09
C GLN A 191 -8.87 -0.56 -35.17
N LEU A 192 -8.40 -1.55 -34.41
CA LEU A 192 -9.18 -2.21 -33.37
C LEU A 192 -9.39 -1.28 -32.16
N ILE A 193 -8.32 -0.60 -31.73
CA ILE A 193 -8.37 0.36 -30.62
C ILE A 193 -9.34 1.51 -30.93
N SER A 194 -9.33 2.04 -32.16
CA SER A 194 -10.26 3.12 -32.54
C SER A 194 -11.72 2.66 -32.54
N LYS A 195 -12.00 1.44 -33.00
CA LYS A 195 -13.34 0.84 -32.92
C LYS A 195 -13.81 0.66 -31.48
N ILE A 196 -12.93 0.13 -30.61
CA ILE A 196 -13.26 -0.06 -29.20
C ILE A 196 -13.54 1.29 -28.52
N LYS A 197 -12.71 2.31 -28.78
CA LYS A 197 -12.93 3.67 -28.27
C LYS A 197 -14.27 4.25 -28.72
N SER A 198 -14.60 4.13 -30.01
CA SER A 198 -15.88 4.62 -30.54
C SER A 198 -17.10 3.93 -29.91
N VAL A 199 -17.02 2.62 -29.65
CA VAL A 199 -18.09 1.88 -28.97
C VAL A 199 -18.23 2.34 -27.51
N ILE A 200 -17.11 2.54 -26.81
CA ILE A 200 -17.12 3.05 -25.43
C ILE A 200 -17.73 4.46 -25.38
N GLU A 201 -17.35 5.36 -26.29
CA GLU A 201 -17.91 6.71 -26.37
C GLU A 201 -19.42 6.69 -26.65
N SER A 202 -19.87 5.83 -27.57
CA SER A 202 -21.30 5.67 -27.86
C SER A 202 -22.09 5.12 -26.67
N LEU A 203 -21.57 4.09 -25.98
CA LEU A 203 -22.22 3.54 -24.79
C LEU A 203 -22.25 4.55 -23.65
N THR A 204 -21.18 5.32 -23.47
CA THR A 204 -21.11 6.36 -22.42
C THR A 204 -22.13 7.45 -22.69
N SER A 205 -22.28 7.90 -23.94
CA SER A 205 -23.29 8.90 -24.30
C SER A 205 -24.72 8.41 -24.08
N ILE A 206 -25.00 7.13 -24.36
CA ILE A 206 -26.33 6.53 -24.14
C ILE A 206 -26.63 6.45 -22.64
N VAL A 207 -25.67 5.99 -21.83
CA VAL A 207 -25.85 5.86 -20.39
C VAL A 207 -26.00 7.23 -19.72
N VAL A 208 -25.19 8.22 -20.12
CA VAL A 208 -25.31 9.59 -19.58
C VAL A 208 -26.67 10.19 -19.95
N GLY A 209 -27.10 10.08 -21.21
CA GLY A 209 -28.42 10.56 -21.62
C GLY A 209 -29.57 9.90 -20.86
N ALA A 210 -29.52 8.58 -20.66
CA ALA A 210 -30.55 7.88 -19.90
C ALA A 210 -30.58 8.26 -18.41
N ILE A 211 -29.44 8.66 -17.84
CA ILE A 211 -29.36 9.17 -16.47
C ILE A 211 -29.95 10.58 -16.40
N ASP A 212 -29.61 11.45 -17.34
CA ASP A 212 -30.15 12.82 -17.39
C ASP A 212 -31.68 12.81 -17.57
N ASP A 213 -32.20 11.99 -18.47
CA ASP A 213 -33.65 11.82 -18.68
C ASP A 213 -34.37 11.31 -17.40
N ALA A 214 -33.74 10.38 -16.67
CA ALA A 214 -34.29 9.86 -15.42
C ALA A 214 -34.22 10.89 -14.28
N LEU A 215 -33.18 11.74 -14.26
CA LEU A 215 -33.03 12.81 -13.28
C LEU A 215 -34.09 13.90 -13.52
N GLU A 216 -34.35 14.26 -14.77
CA GLU A 216 -35.38 15.23 -15.13
C GLU A 216 -36.79 14.71 -14.79
N ALA A 217 -37.05 13.42 -15.03
CA ALA A 217 -38.31 12.79 -14.61
C ALA A 217 -38.51 12.77 -13.09
N LEU A 218 -37.45 12.53 -12.30
CA LEU A 218 -37.52 12.58 -10.84
C LEU A 218 -37.72 14.01 -10.31
N ASN A 219 -37.09 15.00 -10.94
CA ASN A 219 -37.29 16.41 -10.56
C ASN A 219 -38.72 16.88 -10.87
N LEU A 220 -39.27 16.49 -12.02
CA LEU A 220 -40.66 16.80 -12.39
C LEU A 220 -41.69 16.14 -11.46
N GLU A 221 -41.40 14.95 -10.92
CA GLU A 221 -42.27 14.28 -9.96
C GLU A 221 -42.21 14.98 -8.59
N ASN A 222 -41.01 15.38 -8.13
CA ASN A 222 -40.87 16.19 -6.91
C ASN A 222 -41.60 17.53 -7.02
N ASP A 223 -41.51 18.22 -8.17
CA ASP A 223 -42.23 19.48 -8.40
C ASP A 223 -43.76 19.29 -8.36
N ARG A 224 -44.28 18.11 -8.77
CA ARG A 224 -45.71 17.78 -8.66
C ARG A 224 -46.13 17.39 -7.25
N GLU A 225 -45.27 16.68 -6.51
CA GLU A 225 -45.53 16.36 -5.10
C GLU A 225 -45.54 17.63 -4.25
N GLU A 226 -44.62 18.58 -4.47
CA GLU A 226 -44.61 19.89 -3.78
C GLU A 226 -45.88 20.71 -4.09
N GLN A 227 -46.35 20.72 -5.34
CA GLN A 227 -47.60 21.40 -5.71
C GLN A 227 -48.86 20.73 -5.12
N ALA A 228 -48.88 19.40 -5.02
CA ALA A 228 -49.99 18.68 -4.38
C ALA A 228 -50.03 18.90 -2.86
N GLN A 229 -48.87 19.09 -2.22
CA GLN A 229 -48.76 19.41 -0.81
C GLN A 229 -49.26 20.84 -0.51
N GLU A 230 -48.96 21.81 -1.37
CA GLU A 230 -49.47 23.19 -1.24
C GLU A 230 -50.99 23.28 -1.45
N GLU A 231 -51.58 22.46 -2.32
CA GLU A 231 -53.04 22.40 -2.50
C GLU A 231 -53.77 21.72 -1.32
N GLU A 232 -53.17 20.75 -0.63
CA GLU A 232 -53.76 20.13 0.58
C GLU A 232 -53.65 21.03 1.83
N ASP A 233 -52.60 21.85 1.95
CA ASP A 233 -52.42 22.78 3.07
C ASP A 233 -53.38 23.99 3.00
N ASP A 234 -53.82 24.39 1.80
CA ASP A 234 -54.82 25.45 1.60
C ASP A 234 -56.26 24.99 1.95
N ASP A 235 -56.58 23.69 1.82
CA ASP A 235 -57.91 23.13 2.13
C ASP A 235 -58.14 22.97 3.65
N TRP A 236 -57.07 22.90 4.45
CA TRP A 236 -57.15 22.86 5.92
C TRP A 236 -57.41 24.22 6.58
N LEU A 237 -57.23 25.33 5.86
CA LEU A 237 -57.41 26.68 6.40
C LEU A 237 -58.87 27.18 6.38
N ASP A 238 -59.78 26.48 5.70
CA ASP A 238 -61.21 26.84 5.66
C ASP A 238 -62.05 26.14 6.77
N ASP A 239 -61.63 24.98 7.29
CA ASP A 239 -62.36 24.25 8.34
C ASP A 239 -62.14 24.84 9.75
N ASP A 240 -60.96 25.41 10.05
CA ASP A 240 -60.68 26.04 11.35
C ASP A 240 -61.44 27.37 11.54
N LYS A 241 -61.85 28.02 10.44
CA LYS A 241 -62.63 29.25 10.47
C LYS A 241 -64.11 28.99 10.82
N HIS A 242 -64.62 27.81 10.48
CA HIS A 242 -66.00 27.42 10.77
C HIS A 242 -66.21 26.88 12.20
N GLN A 243 -65.16 26.41 12.89
CA GLN A 243 -65.29 25.99 14.31
C GLN A 243 -65.07 27.14 15.32
N ALA A 244 -64.44 28.25 14.92
CA ALA A 244 -64.25 29.42 15.79
C ALA A 244 -65.47 30.36 15.88
N GLU A 245 -66.43 30.26 14.94
CA GLU A 245 -67.66 31.09 14.96
C GLU A 245 -68.84 30.46 15.71
N GLU A 246 -68.84 29.14 15.99
CA GLU A 246 -69.91 28.49 16.77
C GLU A 246 -69.68 28.49 18.31
N VAL A 247 -68.46 28.71 18.79
CA VAL A 247 -68.18 28.80 20.24
C VAL A 247 -68.46 30.19 20.81
N ASN A 248 -68.47 31.24 19.96
CA ASN A 248 -68.56 32.63 20.41
C ASN A 248 -70.00 33.16 20.64
N ALA A 249 -71.03 32.32 20.45
CA ALA A 249 -72.43 32.68 20.71
C ALA A 249 -72.97 32.25 22.09
N ASN A 250 -72.21 31.47 22.88
CA ASN A 250 -72.69 30.89 24.14
C ASN A 250 -72.03 31.40 25.43
N GLU A 251 -71.13 32.40 25.38
CA GLU A 251 -70.40 32.86 26.60
C GLU A 251 -70.48 34.37 26.89
N SER A 252 -71.47 35.08 26.35
CA SER A 252 -71.81 36.46 26.78
C SER A 252 -73.22 36.59 27.36
N THR A 253 -73.60 35.59 28.17
CA THR A 253 -74.52 35.78 29.31
C THR A 253 -73.83 35.31 30.59
N ASN A 254 -72.83 36.06 31.06
CA ASN A 254 -72.55 36.18 32.49
C ASN A 254 -71.75 37.45 32.74
N ALA A 255 -72.49 38.49 33.13
CA ALA A 255 -71.99 39.77 33.53
C ALA A 255 -71.59 39.77 35.02
N ASN A 256 -70.54 40.53 35.31
CA ASN A 256 -70.21 41.19 36.59
C ASN A 256 -69.72 40.33 37.76
N ALA A 257 -68.46 40.58 38.15
CA ALA A 257 -67.96 40.86 39.52
C ALA A 257 -66.43 40.68 39.48
N ASP A 258 -65.65 41.77 39.54
CA ASP A 258 -64.99 42.30 40.75
C ASP A 258 -63.48 41.99 40.63
N GLU A 259 -62.64 42.97 40.36
CA GLU A 259 -62.08 43.99 41.28
C GLU A 259 -60.83 43.49 42.04
N SER A 260 -59.71 44.13 41.69
CA SER A 260 -58.56 44.50 42.53
C SER A 260 -57.41 43.52 42.79
N THR A 261 -56.23 44.15 42.75
CA THR A 261 -55.00 43.90 43.50
C THR A 261 -54.13 42.70 43.10
N ASN A 262 -52.80 42.73 43.22
CA ASN A 262 -51.75 43.76 43.33
C ASN A 262 -50.42 42.96 43.35
N GLU A 263 -49.32 43.63 43.01
CA GLU A 263 -47.98 43.44 43.59
C GLU A 263 -47.25 42.07 43.57
N ASN A 264 -46.05 42.12 42.94
CA ASN A 264 -44.73 41.76 43.48
C ASN A 264 -44.56 40.46 44.30
N ALA A 265 -43.60 39.63 43.90
CA ALA A 265 -42.43 39.26 44.73
C ALA A 265 -41.43 38.40 43.94
N ASP A 266 -40.16 38.81 44.04
CA ASP A 266 -38.89 38.04 44.11
C ASP A 266 -38.68 36.78 43.24
#